data_AF-A0A8J1U798-F1
#
_entry.id   AF-A0A8J1U798-F1
#
_cell.length_a   1.000
_cell.length_b   1.000
_cell.length_c   1.000
_cell.angle_alpha   90.00
_cell.angle_beta   90.00
_cell.angle_gamma   90.00
#
_symmetry.space_group_name_H-M   'P 1'
#
loop_
_entity.id
_entity.type
_entity.pdbx_description
1 polymer ?
#
loop_
_entity_poly.entity_id
_entity_poly.type
_entity_poly.pdbx_seq_one_letter_code
_entity_poly.pdbx_strand_id
1 'polypeptide(L)'
;FIKVSDVHITFNIDSVSGTTITSTDGLLSGTLWSSPYFVSGKVGKTISFDGTGQMIDFGNQRATCLGNLDNCVNGHSMVFWFYHNTPTISTTYYYYISSGGQNSGPTSHGIAVRINADDTLGFYHATTANKQWDTTVNNIATIALPEVMHCG
;
A
#
# COMPACT_ATOMS: atom_id res chain seq x y z
N PHE A 1 3.76 -24.40 21.75
CA PHE A 1 2.58 -23.53 21.58
C PHE A 1 2.86 -22.60 20.41
N ILE A 2 2.23 -22.83 19.25
CA ILE A 2 2.34 -21.90 18.11
C ILE A 2 1.26 -20.85 18.35
N LYS A 3 1.69 -19.63 18.69
CA LYS A 3 0.82 -18.47 18.80
C LYS A 3 0.79 -17.80 17.42
N VAL A 4 -0.18 -18.17 16.60
CA VAL A 4 -0.51 -17.40 15.40
C VAL A 4 -1.28 -16.17 15.89
N SER A 5 -0.65 -15.00 15.82
CA SER A 5 -1.27 -13.73 16.16
C SER A 5 -1.34 -12.93 14.87
N ASP A 6 -2.30 -13.29 14.02
CA ASP A 6 -2.54 -12.58 12.76
C ASP A 6 -3.46 -11.40 13.05
N VAL A 7 -2.94 -10.18 12.85
CA VAL A 7 -3.77 -8.97 12.82
C VAL A 7 -4.18 -8.75 11.38
N HIS A 8 -5.45 -8.97 11.06
CA HIS A 8 -6.00 -8.79 9.72
C HIS A 8 -6.81 -7.48 9.65
N ILE A 9 -6.23 -6.47 9.00
CA ILE A 9 -6.85 -5.15 8.82
C ILE A 9 -7.55 -5.14 7.46
N THR A 10 -8.87 -4.93 7.46
CA THR A 10 -9.68 -4.79 6.24
C THR A 10 -10.32 -3.42 6.19
N PHE A 11 -10.30 -2.79 5.03
CA PHE A 11 -10.98 -1.53 4.77
C PHE A 11 -12.19 -1.75 3.88
N ASN A 12 -13.37 -1.33 4.35
CA ASN A 12 -14.57 -1.28 3.54
C ASN A 12 -14.74 0.13 2.95
N ILE A 13 -14.50 0.25 1.65
CA ILE A 13 -14.60 1.54 0.93
C ILE A 13 -16.06 2.00 0.80
N ASP A 14 -17.04 1.10 0.90
CA ASP A 14 -18.47 1.46 0.82
C ASP A 14 -18.96 2.26 2.02
N SER A 15 -18.28 2.14 3.17
CA SER A 15 -18.66 2.74 4.45
C SER A 15 -17.83 3.97 4.83
N VAL A 16 -17.18 4.62 3.86
CA VAL A 16 -16.38 5.83 4.14
C VAL A 16 -17.28 6.97 4.65
N SER A 17 -16.85 7.64 5.72
CA SER A 17 -17.59 8.70 6.39
C SER A 17 -16.81 10.02 6.28
N GLY A 18 -17.32 10.94 5.45
CA GLY A 18 -16.63 12.21 5.20
C GLY A 18 -15.24 11.98 4.59
N THR A 19 -14.20 12.49 5.25
CA THR A 19 -12.80 12.29 4.85
C THR A 19 -12.10 11.16 5.59
N THR A 20 -12.82 10.37 6.40
CA THR A 20 -12.20 9.31 7.20
C THR A 20 -12.62 7.94 6.71
N ILE A 21 -11.62 7.09 6.51
CA ILE A 21 -11.80 5.65 6.34
C ILE A 21 -11.32 4.94 7.60
N THR A 22 -12.09 3.98 8.09
CA THR A 22 -11.73 3.18 9.27
C THR A 22 -11.80 1.71 8.90
N SER A 23 -10.84 0.93 9.39
CA SER A 23 -10.85 -0.51 9.22
C SER A 23 -12.07 -1.12 9.89
N THR A 24 -12.54 -2.26 9.40
CA THR A 24 -13.76 -2.91 9.89
C THR A 24 -13.65 -3.32 11.37
N ASP A 25 -12.44 -3.57 11.85
CA ASP A 25 -12.14 -3.87 13.27
C ASP A 25 -11.97 -2.61 14.15
N GLY A 26 -11.94 -1.41 13.56
CA GLY A 26 -11.73 -0.14 14.27
C GLY A 26 -10.29 0.13 14.73
N LEU A 27 -9.31 -0.71 14.35
CA LEU A 27 -7.93 -0.60 14.84
C LEU A 27 -7.09 0.44 14.08
N LEU A 28 -7.46 0.77 12.84
CA LEU A 28 -6.72 1.71 12.01
C LEU A 28 -7.68 2.63 11.25
N SER A 29 -7.37 3.92 11.25
CA SER A 29 -8.08 4.92 10.45
C SER A 29 -7.11 5.68 9.55
N GLY A 30 -7.59 6.03 8.37
CA GLY A 30 -6.91 6.89 7.42
C GLY A 30 -7.73 8.14 7.11
N THR A 31 -7.03 9.21 6.75
CA THR A 31 -7.61 10.47 6.31
C THR A 31 -7.41 10.63 4.81
N LEU A 32 -8.49 10.96 4.10
CA LEU A 32 -8.48 11.29 2.68
C LEU A 32 -8.00 12.73 2.49
N TRP A 33 -6.96 12.91 1.69
CA TRP A 33 -6.40 14.21 1.37
C TRP A 33 -6.75 14.65 -0.05
N SER A 34 -6.98 15.96 -0.21
CA SER A 34 -7.26 16.59 -1.51
C SER A 34 -8.50 16.04 -2.25
N SER A 35 -9.47 15.52 -1.49
CA SER A 35 -10.82 15.11 -1.95
C SER A 35 -10.83 14.14 -3.13
N PRO A 36 -10.34 12.90 -2.97
CA PRO A 36 -10.41 11.88 -4.02
C PRO A 36 -11.87 11.47 -4.30
N TYR A 37 -12.08 10.86 -5.46
CA TYR A 37 -13.42 10.53 -5.95
C TYR A 37 -13.83 9.11 -5.53
N PHE A 38 -15.12 8.92 -5.25
CA PHE A 38 -15.71 7.59 -5.08
C PHE A 38 -16.39 7.16 -6.37
N VAL A 39 -15.98 6.02 -6.91
CA VAL A 39 -16.50 5.47 -8.15
C VAL A 39 -16.87 4.00 -7.96
N SER A 40 -17.62 3.41 -8.89
CA SER A 40 -17.87 1.97 -8.89
C SER A 40 -16.56 1.21 -9.11
N GLY A 41 -16.25 0.29 -8.20
CA GLY A 41 -15.05 -0.53 -8.24
C GLY A 41 -15.30 -1.95 -8.72
N LYS A 42 -14.28 -2.81 -8.58
CA LYS A 42 -14.39 -4.26 -8.85
C LYS A 42 -15.42 -4.95 -7.95
N VAL A 43 -15.47 -4.53 -6.68
CA VAL A 43 -16.46 -4.92 -5.67
C VAL A 43 -16.92 -3.64 -4.99
N GLY A 44 -18.22 -3.36 -5.01
CA GLY A 44 -18.77 -2.14 -4.41
C GLY A 44 -18.18 -0.85 -5.00
N LYS A 45 -17.92 0.13 -4.13
CA LYS A 45 -17.21 1.37 -4.45
C LYS A 45 -15.70 1.20 -4.30
N THR A 46 -14.96 2.03 -5.02
CA THR A 46 -13.53 2.22 -4.87
C THR A 46 -13.19 3.71 -4.79
N ILE A 47 -11.95 4.02 -4.44
CA ILE A 47 -11.40 5.37 -4.45
C ILE A 47 -10.59 5.57 -5.73
N SER A 48 -10.88 6.63 -6.47
CA SER A 48 -10.14 7.05 -7.64
C SER A 48 -9.30 8.28 -7.28
N PHE A 49 -8.01 8.17 -7.54
CA PHE A 49 -7.04 9.25 -7.37
C PHE A 49 -6.73 9.89 -8.73
N ASP A 50 -6.64 11.21 -8.77
CA ASP A 50 -6.28 11.99 -9.97
C ASP A 50 -4.77 12.02 -10.26
N GLY A 51 -3.96 11.44 -9.37
CA GLY A 51 -2.51 11.40 -9.46
C GLY A 51 -1.80 12.65 -8.94
N THR A 52 -2.52 13.65 -8.41
CA THR A 52 -1.95 14.94 -7.98
C THR A 52 -2.30 15.26 -6.52
N GLY A 53 -1.47 14.78 -5.58
CA GLY A 53 -1.60 15.15 -4.16
C GLY A 53 -2.82 14.57 -3.43
N GLN A 54 -3.60 13.70 -4.09
CA GLN A 54 -4.64 12.90 -3.46
C GLN A 54 -4.06 11.61 -2.89
N MET A 55 -4.42 11.28 -1.65
CA MET A 55 -3.95 10.07 -0.97
C MET A 55 -4.84 9.71 0.22
N ILE A 56 -4.65 8.51 0.75
CA ILE A 56 -5.08 8.14 2.09
C ILE A 56 -3.86 8.19 3.00
N ASP A 57 -3.93 8.98 4.05
CA ASP A 57 -2.89 9.08 5.07
C ASP A 57 -3.31 8.35 6.34
N PHE A 58 -2.59 7.29 6.69
CA PHE A 58 -2.80 6.51 7.91
C PHE A 58 -2.05 7.07 9.13
N GLY A 59 -1.47 8.27 9.01
CA GLY A 59 -0.73 8.94 10.06
C GLY A 59 0.59 8.24 10.40
N ASN A 60 1.08 8.49 11.61
CA ASN A 60 2.36 7.94 12.06
C ASN A 60 2.23 6.46 12.46
N GLN A 61 2.78 5.59 11.60
CA GLN A 61 2.77 4.14 11.79
C GLN A 61 4.13 3.55 12.19
N ARG A 62 5.11 4.37 12.60
CA ARG A 62 6.49 3.90 12.88
C ARG A 62 6.60 2.82 13.96
N ALA A 63 5.67 2.81 14.91
CA ALA A 63 5.62 1.84 15.99
C ALA A 63 4.85 0.55 15.62
N THR A 64 4.28 0.48 14.42
CA THR A 64 3.51 -0.68 13.94
C THR A 64 4.27 -1.40 12.83
N CYS A 65 3.84 -2.61 12.50
CA CYS A 65 4.38 -3.37 11.37
C CYS A 65 4.18 -2.65 10.02
N LEU A 66 3.09 -1.88 9.86
CA LEU A 66 2.78 -1.15 8.62
C LEU A 66 3.82 -0.04 8.31
N GLY A 67 4.33 0.63 9.35
CA GLY A 67 5.35 1.68 9.20
C GLY A 67 6.78 1.25 9.42
N ASN A 68 7.02 0.11 10.09
CA ASN A 68 8.35 -0.44 10.30
C ASN A 68 8.31 -1.97 10.28
N LEU A 69 8.94 -2.55 9.25
CA LEU A 69 8.95 -3.99 9.01
C LEU A 69 9.71 -4.79 10.08
N ASP A 70 10.58 -4.16 10.89
CA ASP A 70 11.22 -4.85 12.02
C ASP A 70 10.22 -5.27 13.10
N ASN A 71 9.05 -4.64 13.14
CA ASN A 71 7.98 -5.00 14.06
C ASN A 71 7.12 -6.17 13.55
N CYS A 72 7.33 -6.63 12.31
CA CYS A 72 6.58 -7.73 11.69
C CYS A 72 7.19 -9.10 12.07
N VAL A 73 7.11 -9.48 13.35
CA VAL A 73 7.77 -10.69 13.89
C VAL A 73 7.36 -11.98 13.17
N ASN A 74 6.13 -12.05 12.67
CA ASN A 74 5.58 -13.21 11.96
C ASN A 74 5.51 -13.00 10.44
N GLY A 75 6.16 -11.96 9.92
CA GLY A 75 5.97 -11.51 8.55
C GLY A 75 4.73 -10.65 8.36
N HIS A 76 4.52 -10.19 7.13
CA HIS A 76 3.35 -9.42 6.74
C HIS A 76 2.86 -9.83 5.36
N SER A 77 1.56 -9.60 5.12
CA SER A 77 0.93 -9.75 3.83
C SER A 77 -0.07 -8.64 3.57
N MET A 78 -0.16 -8.25 2.30
CA MET A 78 -1.12 -7.27 1.82
C MET A 78 -1.84 -7.85 0.62
N VAL A 79 -3.12 -7.50 0.48
CA VAL A 79 -3.96 -7.91 -0.63
C VAL A 79 -4.87 -6.74 -0.99
N PHE A 80 -4.89 -6.34 -2.26
CA PHE A 80 -5.73 -5.24 -2.71
C PHE A 80 -6.05 -5.36 -4.21
N TRP A 81 -7.15 -4.74 -4.61
CA TRP A 81 -7.48 -4.48 -6.00
C TRP A 81 -7.02 -3.08 -6.37
N PHE A 82 -6.32 -2.93 -7.49
CA PHE A 82 -6.01 -1.63 -8.05
C PHE A 82 -6.32 -1.61 -9.54
N TYR A 83 -6.58 -0.41 -10.04
CA TYR A 83 -6.72 -0.15 -11.47
C TYR A 83 -5.80 1.00 -11.82
N HIS A 84 -4.90 0.78 -12.77
CA HIS A 84 -4.03 1.81 -13.30
C HIS A 84 -4.56 2.25 -14.67
N ASN A 85 -5.01 3.50 -14.76
CA ASN A 85 -5.33 4.11 -16.03
C ASN A 85 -4.14 4.97 -16.44
N THR A 86 -3.22 4.40 -17.21
CA THR A 86 -1.94 5.04 -17.62
C THR A 86 -2.13 6.49 -18.07
N PRO A 87 -1.72 7.51 -17.29
CA PRO A 87 -1.19 8.71 -17.89
C PRO A 87 0.28 8.41 -18.21
N THR A 88 0.78 8.89 -19.34
CA THR A 88 2.21 8.86 -19.64
C THR A 88 2.97 9.41 -18.43
N ILE A 89 3.71 8.54 -17.74
CA ILE A 89 4.37 8.87 -16.48
C ILE A 89 5.46 9.89 -16.82
N SER A 90 5.24 11.18 -16.49
CA SER A 90 6.26 12.22 -16.73
C SER A 90 7.31 12.28 -15.61
N THR A 91 7.11 11.51 -14.53
CA THR A 91 8.00 11.35 -13.38
C THR A 91 8.73 10.01 -13.45
N THR A 92 9.74 9.79 -12.61
CA THR A 92 10.46 8.52 -12.56
C THR A 92 9.59 7.36 -12.01
N TYR A 93 8.60 7.66 -11.14
CA TYR A 93 7.65 6.69 -10.57
C TYR A 93 6.43 7.37 -9.89
N TYR A 94 5.35 6.61 -9.64
CA TYR A 94 4.24 6.96 -8.73
C TYR A 94 4.04 5.88 -7.65
N TYR A 95 3.69 6.30 -6.42
CA TYR A 95 3.41 5.38 -5.32
C TYR A 95 1.92 5.04 -5.20
N TYR A 96 1.61 3.76 -5.04
CA TYR A 96 0.30 3.29 -4.60
C TYR A 96 0.25 3.11 -3.08
N ILE A 97 1.33 2.58 -2.51
CA ILE A 97 1.49 2.36 -1.07
C ILE A 97 2.89 2.80 -0.70
N SER A 98 3.03 3.52 0.42
CA SER A 98 4.33 3.92 0.92
C SER A 98 4.33 4.16 2.42
N SER A 99 5.33 3.62 3.11
CA SER A 99 5.68 3.95 4.49
C SER A 99 7.16 4.33 4.69
N GLY A 100 7.92 4.49 3.60
CA GLY A 100 9.31 4.98 3.63
C GLY A 100 10.37 4.06 3.01
N GLY A 101 9.99 2.86 2.54
CA GLY A 101 10.89 1.88 1.90
C GLY A 101 11.22 2.17 0.43
N GLN A 102 11.44 3.44 0.09
CA GLN A 102 11.39 3.97 -1.27
C GLN A 102 12.74 3.94 -2.02
N ASN A 103 13.86 3.92 -1.30
CA ASN A 103 15.19 4.08 -1.86
C ASN A 103 16.19 3.08 -1.25
N SER A 104 17.29 2.84 -1.94
CA SER A 104 18.42 2.10 -1.39
C SER A 104 19.20 3.01 -0.44
N GLY A 105 19.25 2.69 0.86
CA GLY A 105 20.04 3.44 1.83
C GLY A 105 19.66 3.17 3.29
N PRO A 106 20.54 3.51 4.24
CA PRO A 106 20.39 3.16 5.66
C PRO A 106 19.31 3.98 6.39
N THR A 107 18.56 4.82 5.68
CA THR A 107 17.49 5.67 6.21
C THR A 107 16.14 5.41 5.57
N SER A 108 16.08 4.54 4.55
CA SER A 108 14.85 4.21 3.84
C SER A 108 14.35 2.86 4.32
N HIS A 109 13.33 2.88 5.16
CA HIS A 109 12.74 1.69 5.78
C HIS A 109 11.23 1.73 5.66
N GLY A 110 10.61 0.56 5.55
CA GLY A 110 9.18 0.37 5.39
C GLY A 110 8.85 -0.29 4.06
N ILE A 111 7.66 0.03 3.57
CA ILE A 111 7.05 -0.56 2.37
C ILE A 111 7.00 0.52 1.29
N ALA A 112 7.23 0.16 0.04
CA ALA A 112 6.83 0.96 -1.11
C ALA A 112 6.32 0.04 -2.25
N VAL A 113 5.13 0.34 -2.74
CA VAL A 113 4.58 -0.24 -3.96
C VAL A 113 4.43 0.89 -4.97
N ARG A 114 5.13 0.80 -6.10
CA ARG A 114 5.21 1.87 -7.09
C ARG A 114 5.09 1.37 -8.52
N ILE A 115 4.51 2.20 -9.38
CA ILE A 115 4.63 2.06 -10.82
C ILE A 115 5.87 2.84 -11.29
N ASN A 116 6.76 2.18 -12.02
CA ASN A 116 7.94 2.79 -12.62
C ASN A 116 7.58 3.41 -13.98
N ALA A 117 8.42 4.30 -14.50
CA ALA A 117 8.22 4.95 -15.80
C ALA A 117 8.11 4.00 -17.01
N ASP A 118 8.55 2.74 -16.85
CA ASP A 118 8.45 1.67 -17.87
C ASP A 118 7.21 0.78 -17.69
N ASP A 119 6.19 1.25 -16.95
CA ASP A 119 4.95 0.54 -16.63
C ASP A 119 5.16 -0.81 -15.90
N THR A 120 6.25 -0.92 -15.14
CA THR A 120 6.48 -2.07 -14.26
C THR A 120 6.07 -1.77 -12.81
N LEU A 121 5.52 -2.78 -12.12
CA LEU A 121 5.10 -2.65 -10.73
C LEU A 121 6.23 -3.12 -9.83
N GLY A 122 6.83 -2.20 -9.08
CA GLY A 122 7.89 -2.50 -8.13
C GLY A 122 7.37 -2.61 -6.70
N PHE A 123 7.85 -3.62 -5.99
CA PHE A 123 7.60 -3.85 -4.57
C PHE A 123 8.91 -3.82 -3.80
N TYR A 124 9.00 -2.85 -2.89
CA TYR A 124 10.19 -2.59 -2.10
C TYR A 124 9.84 -2.72 -0.62
N HIS A 125 10.61 -3.55 0.07
CA HIS A 125 10.49 -3.77 1.50
C HIS A 125 11.88 -3.62 2.10
N ALA A 126 12.03 -2.69 3.03
CA ALA A 126 13.30 -2.42 3.68
C ALA A 126 13.13 -2.34 5.20
N THR A 127 13.99 -3.01 5.94
CA THR A 127 14.03 -3.01 7.41
C THR A 127 15.13 -2.08 7.92
N THR A 128 15.06 -1.64 9.19
CA THR A 128 16.15 -0.87 9.82
C THR A 128 17.41 -1.72 10.03
N ALA A 129 17.26 -3.05 10.03
CA ALA A 129 18.37 -4.00 9.99
C ALA A 129 19.03 -4.14 8.61
N ASN A 130 18.71 -3.27 7.64
CA ASN A 130 19.22 -3.29 6.26
C ASN A 130 18.91 -4.58 5.46
N LYS A 131 17.92 -5.37 5.89
CA LYS A 131 17.34 -6.40 5.03
C LYS A 131 16.42 -5.72 4.02
N GLN A 132 16.64 -6.00 2.75
CA GLN A 132 15.85 -5.45 1.65
C GLN A 132 15.33 -6.58 0.77
N TRP A 133 14.07 -6.46 0.37
CA TRP A 133 13.47 -7.23 -0.70
C TRP A 133 12.99 -6.25 -1.78
N ASP A 134 13.33 -6.56 -3.02
CA ASP A 134 12.94 -5.80 -4.20
C ASP A 134 12.49 -6.79 -5.28
N THR A 135 11.26 -6.61 -5.76
CA THR A 135 10.72 -7.40 -6.87
C THR A 135 9.96 -6.51 -7.82
N THR A 136 10.11 -6.79 -9.12
CA THR A 136 9.43 -6.07 -10.19
C THR A 136 8.55 -7.04 -10.97
N VAL A 137 7.31 -6.65 -11.19
CA VAL A 137 6.33 -7.41 -11.98
C VAL A 137 6.08 -6.68 -13.30
N ASN A 138 6.18 -7.43 -14.39
CA ASN A 138 5.90 -6.97 -15.75
C ASN A 138 4.46 -7.35 -16.17
N ASN A 139 3.91 -6.68 -17.19
CA ASN A 139 2.59 -6.97 -17.78
C ASN A 139 1.40 -6.74 -16.81
N ILE A 140 1.30 -5.52 -16.28
CA ILE A 140 0.23 -5.10 -15.35
C ILE A 140 -1.17 -5.14 -15.98
N ALA A 141 -1.27 -5.22 -17.31
CA ALA A 141 -2.53 -5.31 -18.05
C ALA A 141 -3.42 -6.52 -17.69
N THR A 142 -2.97 -7.44 -16.83
CA THR A 142 -3.73 -8.65 -16.47
C THR A 142 -3.69 -9.01 -14.98
N ILE A 143 -3.30 -8.09 -14.10
CA ILE A 143 -3.28 -8.36 -12.65
C ILE A 143 -4.60 -7.90 -12.03
N ALA A 144 -5.66 -8.61 -12.41
CA ALA A 144 -6.95 -8.59 -11.75
C ALA A 144 -7.03 -9.75 -10.73
N LEU A 145 -5.99 -9.93 -9.92
CA LEU A 145 -5.95 -10.93 -8.87
C LEU A 145 -5.39 -10.33 -7.59
N PRO A 146 -5.87 -10.77 -6.41
CA PRO A 146 -5.25 -10.44 -5.14
C PRO A 146 -3.81 -10.96 -5.14
N GLU A 147 -2.83 -10.09 -5.28
CA GLU A 147 -1.44 -10.48 -5.04
C GLU A 147 -1.25 -10.67 -3.54
N VAL A 148 -0.86 -11.89 -3.15
CA VAL A 148 -0.53 -12.19 -1.77
C VAL A 148 0.98 -12.20 -1.65
N MET A 149 1.54 -11.09 -1.18
CA MET A 149 2.96 -11.04 -0.83
C MET A 149 3.16 -11.59 0.57
N HIS A 150 3.91 -12.69 0.70
CA HIS A 150 4.37 -13.18 2.00
C HIS A 150 5.83 -12.76 2.18
N CYS A 151 6.10 -11.85 3.11
CA CYS A 151 7.46 -11.56 3.55
C CYS A 151 7.69 -12.29 4.88
N GLY A 152 8.57 -13.29 4.88
CA GLY A 152 8.96 -14.08 6.06
C GLY A 152 10.44 -13.92 6.41
#